data_AF-A0A0A0IGH4-F1
#
_entry.id   AF-A0A0A0IGH4-F1
#
_cell.length_a   1.000
_cell.length_b   1.000
_cell.length_c   1.000
_cell.angle_alpha   90.00
_cell.angle_beta   90.00
_cell.angle_gamma   90.00
#
_symmetry.space_group_name_H-M   'P 1'
#
loop_
_entity.id
_entity.type
_entity.pdbx_description
1 polymer ?
#
loop_
_entity_poly.entity_id
_entity_poly.type
_entity_poly.pdbx_seq_one_letter_code
_entity_poly.pdbx_strand_id
1 'polypeptide(L)'
;MSSNSSSAVLNLPDGSTVLYAELIWGGTYKVLGQDYTNLLNLPINFILPNNANKIYKVYPQNQQTFIYENSSVYCNSCNVTSYVSEALSGTYETGNVVGTTSPGDSTSNCCGWTLAVVYKNSQLPYRKLSLYTGGEVITPTSTFSIPISNFQTPISGSHNARILVSALEGDAPITGDQLLLGTDANNLVNLSGPENPSNNFFGSQINNDSGQTDTLGSFGNRNQNVLTGTNIVAGRQGVDITNVDASNALTNSQTSGIIQFMTTEDIYIPTSLGVQIDMNAPLITISQTTSSDFVVLGDNVKYTITVTNNGPVAANNVVLKTLIPEGLQYTPSSLTVNSVAYNGNISQGIKLNTINPSASSVVTFAADVVKYPYDTAQYSNLVTLNYNFVTANGTLQGITESNINNLKTSSFLFPPLVPNYQQIAYKNTPVDGKILGVSSTSTITSYTLDTPPKNGFAKVNTDGTWEYTPMVNFVGTDSFSVLVTDANGDSSISTVSISVKSIFENQEPINCCPCNIIFPQELCKYKINENPYYCY
;
A
#
# COMPACT_ATOMS: atom_id res chain seq x y z
N MET A 1 13.51 16.88 11.96
CA MET A 1 13.41 17.62 10.69
C MET A 1 14.71 18.38 10.48
N SER A 2 15.37 18.20 9.33
CA SER A 2 16.43 19.11 8.90
C SER A 2 15.83 20.51 8.74
N SER A 3 16.59 21.57 8.98
CA SER A 3 16.12 22.97 8.91
C SER A 3 15.70 23.46 7.51
N ASN A 4 15.61 22.58 6.50
CA ASN A 4 15.23 22.88 5.12
C ASN A 4 14.37 21.75 4.50
N SER A 5 13.28 21.39 5.18
CA SER A 5 12.30 20.41 4.70
C SER A 5 10.88 20.78 5.12
N SER A 6 9.90 20.23 4.39
CA SER A 6 8.48 20.32 4.72
C SER A 6 7.79 19.00 4.45
N SER A 7 6.68 18.77 5.13
CA SER A 7 5.89 17.55 5.05
C SER A 7 4.47 17.79 4.58
N ALA A 8 3.91 16.81 3.87
CA ALA A 8 2.51 16.77 3.44
C ALA A 8 1.93 15.37 3.69
N VAL A 9 0.61 15.29 3.86
CA VAL A 9 -0.09 14.04 4.17
C VAL A 9 -0.81 13.53 2.93
N LEU A 10 -0.48 12.31 2.50
CA LEU A 10 -1.21 11.59 1.47
C LEU A 10 -2.24 10.67 2.12
N ASN A 11 -3.51 10.85 1.77
CA ASN A 11 -4.61 9.99 2.23
C ASN A 11 -5.20 9.21 1.05
N LEU A 12 -4.82 7.94 0.92
CA LEU A 12 -5.45 7.01 -0.03
C LEU A 12 -6.59 6.25 0.68
N PRO A 13 -7.75 6.05 0.03
CA PRO A 13 -8.77 5.16 0.56
C PRO A 13 -8.24 3.74 0.77
N ASP A 14 -8.74 3.04 1.78
CA ASP A 14 -8.35 1.66 2.05
C ASP A 14 -8.59 0.75 0.83
N GLY A 15 -7.68 -0.21 0.61
CA GLY A 15 -7.71 -1.11 -0.55
C GLY A 15 -7.29 -0.47 -1.87
N SER A 16 -6.77 0.77 -1.85
CA SER A 16 -6.24 1.41 -3.06
C SER A 16 -4.91 0.80 -3.50
N THR A 17 -4.70 0.73 -4.81
CA THR A 17 -3.42 0.40 -5.45
C THR A 17 -2.89 1.63 -6.18
N VAL A 18 -1.66 2.03 -5.92
CA VAL A 18 -1.00 3.13 -6.64
C VAL A 18 -0.67 2.67 -8.06
N LEU A 19 -1.15 3.42 -9.05
CA LEU A 19 -0.87 3.20 -10.48
C LEU A 19 0.31 4.04 -10.97
N TYR A 20 0.41 5.26 -10.46
CA TYR A 20 1.44 6.22 -10.83
C TYR A 20 1.61 7.26 -9.72
N ALA A 21 2.83 7.71 -9.47
CA ALA A 21 3.10 8.87 -8.62
C ALA A 21 4.23 9.73 -9.19
N GLU A 22 3.99 11.04 -9.27
CA GLU A 22 5.00 12.03 -9.63
C GLU A 22 5.30 12.94 -8.45
N LEU A 23 6.58 13.11 -8.13
CA LEU A 23 7.04 14.17 -7.25
C LEU A 23 7.42 15.38 -8.12
N ILE A 24 6.77 16.51 -7.88
CA ILE A 24 6.90 17.74 -8.64
C ILE A 24 7.41 18.81 -7.67
N TRP A 25 8.43 19.57 -8.05
CA TRP A 25 8.94 20.65 -7.21
C TRP A 25 9.43 21.81 -8.05
N GLY A 26 9.35 23.00 -7.50
CA GLY A 26 9.68 24.20 -8.23
C GLY A 26 9.75 25.40 -7.32
N GLY A 27 10.15 26.50 -7.91
CA GLY A 27 10.28 27.76 -7.21
C GLY A 27 11.10 28.75 -8.02
N THR A 28 11.30 29.91 -7.44
CA THR A 28 12.14 30.94 -8.01
C THR A 28 13.58 30.63 -7.64
N TYR A 29 14.47 30.57 -8.63
CA TYR A 29 15.88 30.25 -8.42
C TYR A 29 16.80 31.45 -8.66
N LYS A 30 16.27 32.53 -9.22
CA LYS A 30 17.01 33.76 -9.47
C LYS A 30 16.11 34.97 -9.37
N VAL A 31 16.48 35.90 -8.49
CA VAL A 31 15.88 37.23 -8.30
C VAL A 31 16.98 38.21 -7.91
N LEU A 32 16.65 39.49 -7.72
CA LEU A 32 17.61 40.52 -7.33
C LEU A 32 18.52 40.08 -6.16
N GLY A 33 19.81 39.87 -6.46
CA GLY A 33 20.84 39.52 -5.47
C GLY A 33 20.96 38.02 -5.12
N GLN A 34 20.16 37.13 -5.71
CA GLN A 34 20.24 35.67 -5.50
C GLN A 34 20.24 34.93 -6.84
N ASP A 35 21.15 33.97 -7.01
CA ASP A 35 21.23 33.11 -8.19
C ASP A 35 21.62 31.68 -7.76
N TYR A 36 20.68 30.76 -7.89
CA TYR A 36 20.80 29.36 -7.53
C TYR A 36 20.78 28.42 -8.73
N THR A 37 21.12 28.93 -9.92
CA THR A 37 21.17 28.14 -11.17
C THR A 37 21.98 26.85 -10.99
N ASN A 38 23.10 26.91 -10.26
CA ASN A 38 23.99 25.77 -10.03
C ASN A 38 23.40 24.67 -9.13
N LEU A 39 22.26 24.92 -8.48
CA LEU A 39 21.62 23.97 -7.55
C LEU A 39 20.48 23.17 -8.20
N LEU A 40 19.97 23.58 -9.37
CA LEU A 40 18.76 23.00 -9.98
C LEU A 40 18.89 21.53 -10.38
N ASN A 41 20.12 21.06 -10.59
CA ASN A 41 20.43 19.67 -10.96
C ASN A 41 20.74 18.76 -9.77
N LEU A 42 20.79 19.31 -8.56
CA LEU A 42 21.06 18.53 -7.35
C LEU A 42 19.81 17.75 -6.92
N PRO A 43 19.97 16.58 -6.28
CA PRO A 43 18.83 15.81 -5.82
C PRO A 43 18.18 16.47 -4.60
N ILE A 44 16.86 16.37 -4.54
CA ILE A 44 16.10 16.66 -3.32
C ILE A 44 16.08 15.44 -2.40
N ASN A 45 15.82 15.69 -1.11
CA ASN A 45 15.56 14.63 -0.14
C ASN A 45 14.09 14.23 -0.22
N PHE A 46 13.81 12.94 -0.14
CA PHE A 46 12.47 12.39 -0.02
C PHE A 46 12.44 11.35 1.09
N ILE A 47 11.50 11.47 2.02
CA ILE A 47 11.34 10.59 3.18
C ILE A 47 9.93 10.03 3.15
N LEU A 48 9.83 8.71 3.32
CA LEU A 48 8.59 7.95 3.21
C LEU A 48 7.96 7.72 4.59
N PRO A 49 6.63 7.62 4.69
CA PRO A 49 5.93 7.40 5.97
C PRO A 49 6.28 6.06 6.63
N ASN A 50 6.60 5.04 5.85
CA ASN A 50 6.95 3.71 6.35
C ASN A 50 8.40 3.60 6.84
N ASN A 51 9.26 4.61 6.61
CA ASN A 51 10.65 4.61 7.06
C ASN A 51 11.20 6.03 7.25
N ALA A 52 10.78 6.69 8.33
CA ALA A 52 11.14 8.08 8.63
C ALA A 52 12.66 8.33 8.82
N ASN A 53 13.46 7.29 9.04
CA ASN A 53 14.92 7.42 9.25
C ASN A 53 15.73 7.31 7.96
N LYS A 54 15.09 6.97 6.82
CA LYS A 54 15.77 6.77 5.54
C LYS A 54 15.48 7.94 4.60
N ILE A 55 16.56 8.55 4.10
CA ILE A 55 16.50 9.63 3.11
C ILE A 55 16.78 9.05 1.73
N TYR A 56 15.80 9.18 0.84
CA TYR A 56 15.94 8.88 -0.58
C TYR A 56 16.38 10.14 -1.32
N LYS A 57 17.32 10.00 -2.25
CA LYS A 57 17.80 11.10 -3.11
C LYS A 57 17.07 11.03 -4.44
N VAL A 58 16.26 12.06 -4.73
CA VAL A 58 15.45 12.13 -5.95
C VAL A 58 16.05 13.18 -6.88
N TYR A 59 16.48 12.76 -8.06
CA TYR A 59 17.02 13.64 -9.10
C TYR A 59 15.89 14.09 -10.04
N PRO A 60 15.96 15.32 -10.58
CA PRO A 60 15.02 15.75 -11.61
C PRO A 60 15.15 14.86 -12.84
N GLN A 61 14.03 14.28 -13.28
CA GLN A 61 13.93 13.57 -14.56
C GLN A 61 13.48 14.53 -15.66
N ASN A 62 12.49 15.37 -15.35
CA ASN A 62 12.08 16.48 -16.18
C ASN A 62 12.47 17.79 -15.49
N GLN A 63 12.94 18.74 -16.27
CA GLN A 63 13.34 20.07 -15.79
C GLN A 63 12.93 21.10 -16.83
N GLN A 64 12.29 22.17 -16.36
CA GLN A 64 11.96 23.34 -17.14
C GLN A 64 12.33 24.58 -16.36
N THR A 65 12.76 25.61 -17.08
CA THR A 65 13.08 26.92 -16.52
C THR A 65 12.37 28.00 -17.32
N PHE A 66 11.91 29.01 -16.63
CA PHE A 66 11.14 30.12 -17.17
C PHE A 66 11.77 31.43 -16.70
N ILE A 67 11.64 32.47 -17.51
CA ILE A 67 12.10 33.80 -17.19
C ILE A 67 10.93 34.74 -17.46
N TYR A 68 10.55 35.51 -16.46
CA TYR A 68 9.60 36.62 -16.62
C TYR A 68 10.10 37.80 -15.78
N GLU A 69 9.96 39.00 -16.35
CA GLU A 69 10.51 40.23 -15.78
C GLU A 69 11.99 40.09 -15.39
N ASN A 70 12.31 40.24 -14.09
CA ASN A 70 13.67 40.12 -13.54
C ASN A 70 13.89 38.83 -12.73
N SER A 71 12.95 37.89 -12.84
CA SER A 71 12.89 36.67 -12.04
C SER A 71 13.03 35.43 -12.92
N SER A 72 13.55 34.34 -12.36
CA SER A 72 13.61 33.05 -13.04
C SER A 72 13.09 31.94 -12.16
N VAL A 73 12.15 31.17 -12.71
CA VAL A 73 11.41 30.09 -12.03
C VAL A 73 11.74 28.76 -12.69
N TYR A 74 11.70 27.68 -11.92
CA TYR A 74 11.86 26.33 -12.45
C TYR A 74 10.75 25.41 -11.98
N CYS A 75 10.49 24.37 -12.79
CA CYS A 75 9.65 23.24 -12.44
C CYS A 75 10.39 21.96 -12.79
N ASN A 76 10.62 21.13 -11.79
CA ASN A 76 11.21 19.81 -11.90
C ASN A 76 10.18 18.74 -11.57
N SER A 77 10.34 17.55 -12.13
CA SER A 77 9.55 16.39 -11.73
C SER A 77 10.35 15.09 -11.80
N CYS A 78 9.91 14.09 -11.06
CA CYS A 78 10.44 12.73 -11.10
C CYS A 78 9.36 11.70 -10.77
N ASN A 79 9.36 10.59 -11.51
CA ASN A 79 8.49 9.46 -11.21
C ASN A 79 8.98 8.75 -9.95
N VAL A 80 8.13 8.73 -8.92
CA VAL A 80 8.39 8.12 -7.60
C VAL A 80 7.43 6.96 -7.31
N THR A 81 6.80 6.41 -8.34
CA THR A 81 5.77 5.37 -8.22
C THR A 81 6.23 4.19 -7.36
N SER A 82 7.46 3.68 -7.56
CA SER A 82 7.98 2.55 -6.78
C SER A 82 8.05 2.84 -5.27
N TYR A 83 8.41 4.07 -4.89
CA TYR A 83 8.47 4.47 -3.48
C TYR A 83 7.08 4.61 -2.87
N VAL A 84 6.15 5.23 -3.59
CA VAL A 84 4.79 5.51 -3.09
C VAL A 84 3.93 4.25 -3.08
N SER A 85 4.12 3.33 -4.03
CA SER A 85 3.45 2.02 -4.02
C SER A 85 3.87 1.14 -2.85
N GLU A 86 5.08 1.33 -2.31
CA GLU A 86 5.55 0.63 -1.10
C GLU A 86 5.04 1.29 0.19
N ALA A 87 5.01 2.62 0.22
CA ALA A 87 4.74 3.38 1.45
C ALA A 87 3.27 3.75 1.65
N LEU A 88 2.47 3.85 0.58
CA LEU A 88 1.03 4.15 0.58
C LEU A 88 0.68 5.44 1.35
N SER A 89 -0.46 5.47 2.07
CA SER A 89 -0.91 6.62 2.85
C SER A 89 0.07 6.98 3.96
N GLY A 90 0.19 8.26 4.26
CA GLY A 90 0.97 8.75 5.40
C GLY A 90 1.60 10.12 5.16
N THR A 91 2.49 10.51 6.08
CA THR A 91 3.24 11.77 5.99
C THR A 91 4.52 11.55 5.17
N TYR A 92 4.61 12.25 4.05
CA TYR A 92 5.82 12.35 3.23
C TYR A 92 6.54 13.65 3.56
N GLU A 93 7.86 13.63 3.55
CA GLU A 93 8.69 14.82 3.76
C GLU A 93 9.64 14.98 2.57
N THR A 94 9.73 16.20 2.04
CA THR A 94 10.77 16.58 1.09
C THR A 94 11.63 17.69 1.66
N GLY A 95 12.89 17.71 1.24
CA GLY A 95 13.82 18.76 1.64
C GLY A 95 14.80 19.08 0.53
N ASN A 96 15.53 20.18 0.70
CA ASN A 96 16.44 20.73 -0.31
C ASN A 96 15.76 21.16 -1.62
N VAL A 97 14.47 21.49 -1.60
CA VAL A 97 13.83 22.20 -2.72
C VAL A 97 14.46 23.59 -2.80
N VAL A 98 14.90 23.98 -4.00
CA VAL A 98 15.60 25.24 -4.24
C VAL A 98 14.57 26.36 -4.36
N GLY A 99 14.79 27.47 -3.66
CA GLY A 99 13.94 28.65 -3.72
C GLY A 99 14.68 29.88 -3.23
N THR A 100 14.37 31.04 -3.81
CA THR A 100 14.88 32.34 -3.34
C THR A 100 14.15 32.79 -2.08
N THR A 101 14.83 33.63 -1.31
CA THR A 101 14.34 34.21 -0.05
C THR A 101 14.70 35.70 0.01
N SER A 102 14.80 36.37 -1.14
CA SER A 102 15.32 37.73 -1.23
C SER A 102 14.40 38.69 -0.45
N PRO A 103 14.83 39.26 0.69
CA PRO A 103 13.93 40.02 1.57
C PRO A 103 13.43 41.35 0.95
N GLY A 104 14.09 41.83 -0.10
CA GLY A 104 13.71 43.04 -0.83
C GLY A 104 12.69 42.81 -1.94
N ASP A 105 12.30 41.55 -2.18
CA ASP A 105 11.35 41.13 -3.20
C ASP A 105 10.19 40.39 -2.52
N SER A 106 9.03 41.02 -2.44
CA SER A 106 7.84 40.44 -1.81
C SER A 106 6.88 39.79 -2.80
N THR A 107 7.25 39.73 -4.08
CA THR A 107 6.35 39.35 -5.17
C THR A 107 6.81 38.11 -5.91
N SER A 108 8.12 37.91 -6.10
CA SER A 108 8.63 36.80 -6.95
C SER A 108 9.23 35.63 -6.18
N ASN A 109 9.18 35.59 -4.85
CA ASN A 109 9.76 34.46 -4.11
C ASN A 109 8.73 33.33 -3.96
N CYS A 110 8.88 32.25 -4.73
CA CYS A 110 8.10 31.04 -4.53
C CYS A 110 8.98 29.80 -4.36
N CYS A 111 8.50 28.80 -3.61
CA CYS A 111 9.19 27.51 -3.45
C CYS A 111 8.26 26.45 -2.86
N GLY A 112 8.07 25.34 -3.57
CA GLY A 112 7.16 24.30 -3.12
C GLY A 112 7.32 22.97 -3.86
N TRP A 113 6.51 22.01 -3.43
CA TRP A 113 6.46 20.68 -4.03
C TRP A 113 5.06 20.09 -3.91
N THR A 114 4.75 19.19 -4.83
CA THR A 114 3.49 18.48 -4.94
C THR A 114 3.78 17.00 -5.20
N LEU A 115 3.18 16.10 -4.43
CA LEU A 115 3.16 14.67 -4.73
C LEU A 115 1.81 14.32 -5.36
N ALA A 116 1.78 14.17 -6.68
CA ALA A 116 0.57 13.80 -7.42
C ALA A 116 0.48 12.28 -7.55
N VAL A 117 -0.61 11.68 -7.07
CA VAL A 117 -0.79 10.21 -7.04
C VAL A 117 -2.04 9.80 -7.80
N VAL A 118 -1.86 8.93 -8.78
CA VAL A 118 -2.94 8.25 -9.51
C VAL A 118 -3.10 6.85 -8.90
N TYR A 119 -4.29 6.54 -8.40
CA TYR A 119 -4.58 5.27 -7.75
C TYR A 119 -5.84 4.61 -8.32
N LYS A 120 -5.92 3.29 -8.15
CA LYS A 120 -7.08 2.46 -8.43
C LYS A 120 -7.71 2.02 -7.11
N ASN A 121 -9.03 2.06 -7.02
CA ASN A 121 -9.78 1.46 -5.93
C ASN A 121 -11.06 0.82 -6.48
N SER A 122 -11.34 -0.44 -6.11
CA SER A 122 -12.48 -1.19 -6.63
C SER A 122 -13.85 -0.68 -6.15
N GLN A 123 -13.88 0.15 -5.10
CA GLN A 123 -15.08 0.75 -4.55
C GLN A 123 -15.43 2.10 -5.19
N LEU A 124 -14.59 2.63 -6.08
CA LEU A 124 -14.80 3.91 -6.76
C LEU A 124 -15.33 3.70 -8.19
N PRO A 125 -16.12 4.65 -8.73
CA PRO A 125 -16.61 4.56 -10.10
C PRO A 125 -15.47 4.64 -11.12
N TYR A 126 -15.74 4.13 -12.34
CA TYR A 126 -14.80 4.28 -13.46
C TYR A 126 -14.62 5.75 -13.82
N ARG A 127 -13.36 6.14 -13.97
CA ARG A 127 -12.98 7.53 -14.26
C ARG A 127 -11.94 7.58 -15.36
N LYS A 128 -12.04 8.61 -16.20
CA LYS A 128 -10.91 9.08 -16.99
C LYS A 128 -10.01 9.88 -16.06
N LEU A 129 -8.77 9.41 -15.91
CA LEU A 129 -7.73 10.09 -15.16
C LEU A 129 -6.65 10.60 -16.12
N SER A 130 -6.17 11.82 -15.92
CA SER A 130 -4.99 12.33 -16.60
C SER A 130 -4.17 13.17 -15.64
N LEU A 131 -2.85 13.05 -15.72
CA LEU A 131 -1.92 13.87 -14.97
C LEU A 131 -0.96 14.51 -15.98
N TYR A 132 -0.92 15.83 -15.99
CA TYR A 132 0.02 16.63 -16.74
C TYR A 132 1.00 17.26 -15.76
N THR A 133 2.28 17.25 -16.12
CA THR A 133 3.36 17.81 -15.31
C THR A 133 4.24 18.68 -16.18
N GLY A 134 4.68 19.80 -15.65
CA GLY A 134 5.43 20.82 -16.38
C GLY A 134 4.85 22.21 -16.13
N GLY A 135 5.69 23.22 -16.30
CA GLY A 135 5.34 24.63 -16.15
C GLY A 135 4.96 25.29 -17.47
N GLU A 136 4.07 26.28 -17.40
CA GLU A 136 3.80 27.24 -18.48
C GLU A 136 3.66 28.63 -17.86
N VAL A 137 4.19 29.69 -18.48
CA VAL A 137 4.05 31.05 -17.94
C VAL A 137 2.76 31.69 -18.46
N ILE A 138 1.82 31.95 -17.56
CA ILE A 138 0.56 32.61 -17.90
C ILE A 138 0.69 34.10 -17.60
N THR A 139 0.36 34.94 -18.58
CA THR A 139 0.45 36.40 -18.49
C THR A 139 -0.87 37.01 -18.96
N PRO A 140 -1.13 38.31 -18.71
CA PRO A 140 -2.36 38.97 -19.17
C PRO A 140 -2.52 39.01 -20.70
N THR A 141 -1.48 38.65 -21.45
CA THR A 141 -1.45 38.63 -22.92
C THR A 141 -1.43 37.22 -23.51
N SER A 142 -1.38 36.18 -22.68
CA SER A 142 -1.33 34.79 -23.10
C SER A 142 -2.47 33.97 -22.50
N THR A 143 -2.86 32.92 -23.23
CA THR A 143 -3.70 31.85 -22.68
C THR A 143 -3.04 30.54 -23.03
N PHE A 144 -3.19 29.56 -22.15
CA PHE A 144 -2.72 28.20 -22.38
C PHE A 144 -3.87 27.24 -22.24
N SER A 145 -4.02 26.32 -23.20
CA SER A 145 -5.17 25.41 -23.22
C SER A 145 -4.74 23.97 -23.42
N ILE A 146 -5.34 23.08 -22.63
CA ILE A 146 -5.13 21.63 -22.70
C ILE A 146 -6.43 20.99 -23.17
N PRO A 147 -6.47 20.40 -24.38
CA PRO A 147 -7.60 19.61 -24.81
C PRO A 147 -7.65 18.31 -23.99
N ILE A 148 -8.86 17.95 -23.55
CA ILE A 148 -9.13 16.67 -22.90
C ILE A 148 -10.10 15.87 -23.75
N SER A 149 -9.82 14.58 -23.91
CA SER A 149 -10.62 13.66 -24.71
C SER A 149 -10.53 12.25 -24.11
N ASN A 150 -10.97 11.24 -24.87
CA ASN A 150 -10.95 9.84 -24.47
C ASN A 150 -11.84 9.52 -23.25
N PHE A 151 -12.91 10.28 -23.05
CA PHE A 151 -13.96 9.99 -22.08
C PHE A 151 -15.34 10.02 -22.73
N GLN A 152 -16.34 9.62 -21.96
CA GLN A 152 -17.74 9.99 -22.19
C GLN A 152 -18.35 10.17 -20.80
N THR A 153 -18.88 11.35 -20.47
CA THR A 153 -19.63 11.54 -19.23
C THR A 153 -20.91 10.69 -19.25
N PRO A 154 -21.49 10.33 -18.09
CA PRO A 154 -22.78 9.66 -18.02
C PRO A 154 -23.82 10.26 -18.98
N ILE A 155 -24.59 9.39 -19.64
CA ILE A 155 -25.58 9.82 -20.65
C ILE A 155 -26.73 10.65 -20.08
N SER A 156 -27.02 10.47 -18.79
CA SER A 156 -28.04 11.19 -18.03
C SER A 156 -27.70 11.13 -16.54
N GLY A 157 -28.41 11.94 -15.73
CA GLY A 157 -28.18 12.02 -14.29
C GLY A 157 -26.92 12.81 -13.95
N SER A 158 -26.43 12.64 -12.72
CA SER A 158 -25.23 13.33 -12.26
C SER A 158 -23.98 12.80 -12.97
N HIS A 159 -23.11 13.71 -13.37
CA HIS A 159 -21.76 13.45 -13.80
C HIS A 159 -20.82 14.23 -12.90
N ASN A 160 -19.77 13.58 -12.40
CA ASN A 160 -18.79 14.26 -11.55
C ASN A 160 -17.48 14.47 -12.29
N ALA A 161 -16.89 15.64 -12.12
CA ALA A 161 -15.54 15.92 -12.55
C ALA A 161 -14.81 16.74 -11.50
N ARG A 162 -13.51 16.51 -11.39
CA ARG A 162 -12.63 17.28 -10.50
C ARG A 162 -11.33 17.62 -11.19
N ILE A 163 -10.82 18.79 -10.84
CA ILE A 163 -9.55 19.31 -11.33
C ILE A 163 -8.64 19.55 -10.14
N LEU A 164 -7.57 18.77 -10.07
CA LEU A 164 -6.44 19.02 -9.19
C LEU A 164 -5.45 19.88 -9.96
N VAL A 165 -4.93 20.93 -9.34
CA VAL A 165 -3.93 21.79 -9.96
C VAL A 165 -2.93 22.25 -8.92
N SER A 166 -1.67 22.36 -9.32
CA SER A 166 -0.66 23.10 -8.56
C SER A 166 -0.08 24.20 -9.43
N ALA A 167 0.20 25.34 -8.83
CA ALA A 167 0.79 26.48 -9.48
C ALA A 167 1.83 27.16 -8.58
N LEU A 168 2.72 27.91 -9.22
CA LEU A 168 3.62 28.85 -8.57
C LEU A 168 3.19 30.29 -8.87
N GLU A 169 3.64 31.22 -8.03
CA GLU A 169 3.40 32.67 -8.16
C GLU A 169 1.92 33.06 -8.10
N GLY A 170 1.11 32.38 -7.28
CA GLY A 170 -0.23 32.87 -6.96
C GLY A 170 -0.19 33.94 -5.85
N ASP A 171 -0.83 35.08 -6.06
CA ASP A 171 -0.84 36.19 -5.11
C ASP A 171 -2.23 36.47 -4.56
N ALA A 172 -2.40 36.44 -3.23
CA ALA A 172 -3.68 36.81 -2.63
C ALA A 172 -4.12 38.25 -2.99
N PRO A 173 -3.24 39.28 -2.94
CA PRO A 173 -3.66 40.67 -3.17
C PRO A 173 -3.87 41.07 -4.64
N ILE A 174 -3.34 40.31 -5.59
CA ILE A 174 -3.44 40.59 -7.02
C ILE A 174 -4.50 39.65 -7.59
N THR A 175 -5.43 40.17 -8.40
CA THR A 175 -6.50 39.34 -8.96
C THR A 175 -6.24 39.03 -10.43
N GLY A 176 -7.17 38.36 -11.08
CA GLY A 176 -7.15 38.07 -12.50
C GLY A 176 -6.91 36.60 -12.82
N ASP A 177 -6.34 35.85 -11.90
CA ASP A 177 -6.00 34.44 -12.09
C ASP A 177 -7.22 33.54 -12.25
N GLN A 178 -7.24 32.79 -13.35
CA GLN A 178 -8.40 32.00 -13.76
C GLN A 178 -8.00 30.64 -14.29
N LEU A 179 -8.75 29.63 -13.84
CA LEU A 179 -8.77 28.29 -14.41
C LEU A 179 -10.18 28.02 -14.94
N LEU A 180 -10.29 27.66 -16.21
CA LEU A 180 -11.56 27.41 -16.88
C LEU A 180 -11.62 25.98 -17.41
N LEU A 181 -12.83 25.43 -17.46
CA LEU A 181 -13.15 24.20 -18.17
C LEU A 181 -14.40 24.42 -19.02
N GLY A 182 -14.45 23.79 -20.19
CA GLY A 182 -15.61 23.87 -21.07
C GLY A 182 -15.72 22.73 -22.06
N THR A 183 -16.85 22.68 -22.77
CA THR A 183 -17.05 21.76 -23.90
C THR A 183 -16.12 22.07 -25.06
N ASP A 184 -15.81 23.36 -25.25
CA ASP A 184 -14.93 23.90 -26.27
C ASP A 184 -14.49 25.33 -25.87
N ALA A 185 -13.65 25.95 -26.69
CA ALA A 185 -13.06 27.26 -26.40
C ALA A 185 -14.07 28.42 -26.36
N ASN A 186 -15.29 28.24 -26.88
CA ASN A 186 -16.35 29.27 -26.82
C ASN A 186 -17.29 29.07 -25.63
N ASN A 187 -17.23 27.92 -24.95
CA ASN A 187 -18.15 27.51 -23.90
C ASN A 187 -17.39 27.16 -22.62
N LEU A 188 -16.61 28.12 -22.13
CA LEU A 188 -15.79 28.00 -20.92
C LEU A 188 -16.56 28.46 -19.69
N VAL A 189 -16.33 27.77 -18.57
CA VAL A 189 -16.83 28.12 -17.24
C VAL A 189 -15.63 28.34 -16.32
N ASN A 190 -15.59 29.48 -15.64
CA ASN A 190 -14.59 29.72 -14.59
C ASN A 190 -14.81 28.72 -13.45
N LEU A 191 -13.78 27.94 -13.16
CA LEU A 191 -13.76 27.09 -11.98
C LEU A 191 -13.57 27.96 -10.74
N SER A 192 -14.09 27.45 -9.62
CA SER A 192 -13.90 28.06 -8.30
C SER A 192 -14.04 27.00 -7.22
N GLY A 193 -13.52 27.31 -6.03
CA GLY A 193 -13.64 26.51 -4.84
C GLY A 193 -13.81 27.40 -3.60
N PRO A 194 -14.04 26.81 -2.41
CA PRO A 194 -14.20 27.56 -1.17
C PRO A 194 -13.05 28.55 -0.90
N GLU A 195 -11.82 28.15 -1.20
CA GLU A 195 -10.60 28.97 -1.10
C GLU A 195 -9.96 29.22 -2.47
N ASN A 196 -10.75 29.27 -3.55
CA ASN A 196 -10.29 29.59 -4.91
C ASN A 196 -11.36 30.45 -5.63
N PRO A 197 -11.41 31.76 -5.39
CA PRO A 197 -12.29 32.68 -6.12
C PRO A 197 -12.16 32.56 -7.64
N SER A 198 -13.27 32.72 -8.36
CA SER A 198 -13.31 32.56 -9.82
C SER A 198 -12.56 33.64 -10.62
N ASN A 199 -12.16 34.75 -9.97
CA ASN A 199 -11.28 35.76 -10.57
C ASN A 199 -9.92 35.84 -9.89
N ASN A 200 -9.65 35.01 -8.87
CA ASN A 200 -8.34 34.94 -8.25
C ASN A 200 -8.11 33.51 -7.76
N PHE A 201 -7.96 32.60 -8.72
CA PHE A 201 -7.99 31.17 -8.46
C PHE A 201 -6.75 30.70 -7.70
N PHE A 202 -5.60 31.35 -7.91
CA PHE A 202 -4.32 31.07 -7.25
C PHE A 202 -3.95 32.26 -6.36
N GLY A 203 -3.60 32.02 -5.11
CA GLY A 203 -3.38 33.08 -4.13
C GLY A 203 -2.46 32.67 -3.00
N SER A 204 -1.58 31.69 -3.23
CA SER A 204 -0.71 31.07 -2.22
C SER A 204 -1.43 30.20 -1.17
N GLN A 205 -2.33 29.32 -1.62
CA GLN A 205 -3.08 28.41 -0.75
C GLN A 205 -2.94 26.92 -1.11
N ILE A 206 -2.88 26.08 -0.08
CA ILE A 206 -3.00 24.63 -0.20
C ILE A 206 -4.34 24.21 0.39
N ASN A 207 -5.14 23.54 -0.44
CA ASN A 207 -6.50 23.14 -0.10
C ASN A 207 -6.63 21.62 -0.11
N ASN A 208 -7.48 21.13 0.77
CA ASN A 208 -7.85 19.72 0.85
C ASN A 208 -8.85 19.35 -0.26
N ASP A 209 -9.30 18.09 -0.24
CA ASP A 209 -10.18 17.53 -1.26
C ASP A 209 -11.57 18.17 -1.35
N SER A 210 -11.97 18.91 -0.31
CA SER A 210 -13.22 19.70 -0.26
C SER A 210 -12.99 21.15 -0.68
N GLY A 211 -11.77 21.51 -1.10
CA GLY A 211 -11.39 22.87 -1.50
C GLY A 211 -11.26 23.87 -0.33
N GLN A 212 -11.25 23.39 0.91
CA GLN A 212 -10.97 24.19 2.10
C GLN A 212 -9.47 24.16 2.41
N THR A 213 -8.95 25.13 3.16
CA THR A 213 -7.55 25.14 3.59
C THR A 213 -7.13 23.80 4.21
N ASP A 214 -6.08 23.18 3.67
CA ASP A 214 -5.48 22.00 4.28
C ASP A 214 -4.61 22.41 5.47
N THR A 215 -4.96 21.92 6.65
CA THR A 215 -4.24 22.23 7.89
C THR A 215 -3.21 21.17 8.26
N LEU A 216 -3.12 20.08 7.48
CA LEU A 216 -2.15 19.01 7.67
C LEU A 216 -0.76 19.38 7.15
N GLY A 217 0.24 18.62 7.59
CA GLY A 217 1.63 18.84 7.18
C GLY A 217 2.30 20.07 7.81
N SER A 218 3.42 20.47 7.24
CA SER A 218 4.24 21.57 7.75
C SER A 218 3.60 22.92 7.44
N PHE A 219 3.24 23.67 8.49
CA PHE A 219 2.61 24.99 8.38
C PHE A 219 1.34 25.00 7.51
N GLY A 220 0.57 23.90 7.49
CA GLY A 220 -0.66 23.78 6.70
C GLY A 220 -1.63 24.95 6.93
N ASN A 221 -1.70 25.47 8.15
CA ASN A 221 -2.55 26.62 8.53
C ASN A 221 -1.97 28.02 8.23
N ARG A 222 -0.87 28.15 7.49
CA ARG A 222 -0.21 29.44 7.19
C ARG A 222 -0.27 29.77 5.70
N ASN A 223 -1.50 29.92 5.18
CA ASN A 223 -1.77 30.35 3.81
C ASN A 223 -1.98 31.87 3.78
N GLN A 224 -1.78 32.50 2.62
CA GLN A 224 -2.33 33.83 2.41
C GLN A 224 -3.86 33.75 2.34
N ASN A 225 -4.56 34.87 2.51
CA ASN A 225 -6.01 34.91 2.51
C ASN A 225 -6.52 35.49 1.19
N VAL A 226 -6.71 34.62 0.20
CA VAL A 226 -7.19 34.96 -1.14
C VAL A 226 -8.60 35.56 -1.12
N LEU A 227 -9.46 35.14 -0.19
CA LEU A 227 -10.85 35.64 -0.09
C LEU A 227 -10.92 37.12 0.31
N THR A 228 -9.95 37.58 1.10
CA THR A 228 -9.85 38.99 1.52
C THR A 228 -8.79 39.77 0.74
N GLY A 229 -8.04 39.09 -0.12
CA GLY A 229 -6.90 39.64 -0.85
C GLY A 229 -5.75 40.11 0.05
N THR A 230 -5.46 39.39 1.14
CA THR A 230 -4.46 39.82 2.13
C THR A 230 -3.35 38.79 2.36
N ASN A 231 -2.12 39.28 2.42
CA ASN A 231 -0.97 38.51 2.87
C ASN A 231 -0.85 38.54 4.41
N ILE A 232 -0.49 37.41 4.99
CA ILE A 232 -0.16 37.26 6.39
C ILE A 232 1.36 37.18 6.60
N VAL A 233 1.83 37.59 7.78
CA VAL A 233 3.24 37.46 8.15
C VAL A 233 3.63 35.99 8.17
N ALA A 234 4.74 35.64 7.52
CA ALA A 234 5.24 34.26 7.40
C ALA A 234 4.15 33.27 6.93
N GLY A 235 3.29 33.72 6.03
CA GLY A 235 2.47 32.86 5.18
C GLY A 235 3.32 32.19 4.10
N ARG A 236 2.78 31.13 3.52
CA ARG A 236 3.30 30.52 2.29
C ARG A 236 3.31 31.55 1.18
N GLN A 237 4.33 31.51 0.33
CA GLN A 237 4.50 32.46 -0.76
C GLN A 237 4.59 31.74 -2.09
N GLY A 238 3.73 32.13 -3.02
CA GLY A 238 3.67 31.74 -4.42
C GLY A 238 3.52 30.24 -4.65
N VAL A 239 2.84 29.48 -3.78
CA VAL A 239 2.59 28.05 -4.01
C VAL A 239 1.14 27.73 -3.75
N ASP A 240 0.51 27.18 -4.77
CA ASP A 240 -0.89 26.77 -4.77
C ASP A 240 -1.02 25.28 -5.05
N ILE A 241 -1.89 24.62 -4.31
CA ILE A 241 -2.34 23.25 -4.56
C ILE A 241 -3.82 23.19 -4.22
N THR A 242 -4.67 22.86 -5.17
CA THR A 242 -6.11 22.72 -4.90
C THR A 242 -6.71 21.58 -5.70
N ASN A 243 -7.86 21.11 -5.24
CA ASN A 243 -8.73 20.21 -5.96
C ASN A 243 -10.16 20.79 -5.92
N VAL A 244 -10.72 21.12 -7.08
CA VAL A 244 -12.03 21.75 -7.20
C VAL A 244 -13.01 20.88 -7.96
N ASP A 245 -14.29 21.01 -7.62
CA ASP A 245 -15.38 20.45 -8.40
C ASP A 245 -15.47 21.18 -9.75
N ALA A 246 -15.51 20.41 -10.83
CA ALA A 246 -15.60 20.89 -12.19
C ALA A 246 -16.81 20.30 -12.93
N SER A 247 -17.74 19.66 -12.20
CA SER A 247 -18.90 18.97 -12.75
C SER A 247 -19.82 19.90 -13.55
N ASN A 248 -20.00 21.14 -13.08
CA ASN A 248 -20.84 22.15 -13.73
C ASN A 248 -20.26 22.69 -15.05
N ALA A 249 -18.98 22.44 -15.32
CA ALA A 249 -18.33 22.84 -16.57
C ALA A 249 -18.45 21.76 -17.67
N LEU A 250 -19.03 20.60 -17.34
CA LEU A 250 -19.29 19.51 -18.27
C LEU A 250 -20.80 19.25 -18.40
N THR A 251 -21.15 18.53 -19.45
CA THR A 251 -22.52 18.10 -19.77
C THR A 251 -22.60 16.59 -19.89
N ASN A 252 -23.81 16.02 -19.83
CA ASN A 252 -24.02 14.59 -20.09
C ASN A 252 -23.65 14.21 -21.54
N SER A 253 -23.21 12.97 -21.74
CA SER A 253 -22.77 12.43 -23.04
C SER A 253 -21.57 13.16 -23.71
N GLN A 254 -20.90 14.06 -23.01
CA GLN A 254 -19.75 14.81 -23.50
C GLN A 254 -18.53 13.91 -23.63
N THR A 255 -17.78 14.03 -24.73
CA THR A 255 -16.63 13.16 -25.06
C THR A 255 -15.28 13.87 -25.11
N SER A 256 -15.31 15.19 -25.12
CA SER A 256 -14.14 16.06 -25.13
C SER A 256 -14.42 17.35 -24.38
N GLY A 257 -13.36 18.07 -24.03
CA GLY A 257 -13.43 19.40 -23.44
C GLY A 257 -12.10 20.10 -23.57
N ILE A 258 -12.02 21.32 -23.03
CA ILE A 258 -10.80 22.10 -23.00
C ILE A 258 -10.66 22.75 -21.63
N ILE A 259 -9.48 22.59 -21.04
CA ILE A 259 -9.07 23.31 -19.83
C ILE A 259 -8.24 24.51 -20.30
N GLN A 260 -8.52 25.69 -19.76
CA GLN A 260 -7.80 26.91 -20.13
C GLN A 260 -7.29 27.62 -18.88
N PHE A 261 -6.02 28.00 -18.95
CA PHE A 261 -5.34 28.87 -18.01
C PHE A 261 -5.25 30.26 -18.63
N MET A 262 -5.67 31.26 -17.88
CA MET A 262 -5.53 32.67 -18.24
C MET A 262 -5.43 33.54 -16.99
N THR A 263 -5.03 34.79 -17.19
CA THR A 263 -5.07 35.84 -16.17
C THR A 263 -5.38 37.18 -16.83
N THR A 264 -5.87 38.15 -16.07
CA THR A 264 -6.12 39.52 -16.54
C THR A 264 -5.17 40.56 -15.96
N GLU A 265 -4.59 40.32 -14.78
CA GLU A 265 -3.77 41.32 -14.07
C GLU A 265 -2.48 40.76 -13.45
N ASP A 266 -2.28 39.43 -13.41
CA ASP A 266 -1.16 38.79 -12.70
C ASP A 266 -0.29 37.89 -13.60
N ILE A 267 0.70 37.20 -13.04
CA ILE A 267 1.50 36.16 -13.67
C ILE A 267 1.56 34.95 -12.74
N TYR A 268 1.17 33.78 -13.24
CA TYR A 268 1.32 32.52 -12.51
C TYR A 268 1.83 31.39 -13.42
N ILE A 269 2.33 30.33 -12.79
CA ILE A 269 2.92 29.18 -13.48
C ILE A 269 2.24 27.89 -13.00
N PRO A 270 1.21 27.35 -13.68
CA PRO A 270 0.72 26.02 -13.38
C PRO A 270 1.83 24.99 -13.60
N THR A 271 2.11 24.16 -12.60
CA THR A 271 3.19 23.15 -12.62
C THR A 271 2.66 21.72 -12.76
N SER A 272 1.38 21.52 -12.44
CA SER A 272 0.72 20.24 -12.61
C SER A 272 -0.79 20.39 -12.72
N LEU A 273 -1.41 19.45 -13.45
CA LEU A 273 -2.85 19.36 -13.64
C LEU A 273 -3.30 17.90 -13.60
N GLY A 274 -4.10 17.55 -12.60
CA GLY A 274 -4.83 16.30 -12.50
C GLY A 274 -6.28 16.48 -12.97
N VAL A 275 -6.73 15.64 -13.90
CA VAL A 275 -8.10 15.63 -14.41
C VAL A 275 -8.76 14.32 -14.03
N GLN A 276 -9.89 14.41 -13.33
CA GLN A 276 -10.75 13.28 -12.98
C GLN A 276 -12.15 13.50 -13.55
N ILE A 277 -12.64 12.58 -14.38
CA ILE A 277 -14.00 12.65 -14.93
C ILE A 277 -14.66 11.28 -14.81
N ASP A 278 -15.82 11.21 -14.16
CA ASP A 278 -16.62 9.98 -14.09
C ASP A 278 -17.06 9.57 -15.50
N MET A 279 -16.93 8.28 -15.80
CA MET A 279 -17.24 7.74 -17.13
C MET A 279 -18.66 7.15 -17.17
N ASN A 280 -19.26 7.21 -18.36
CA ASN A 280 -20.41 6.39 -18.71
C ASN A 280 -20.01 4.91 -18.73
N ALA A 281 -20.17 4.23 -17.60
CA ALA A 281 -19.70 2.87 -17.36
C ALA A 281 -20.69 2.08 -16.48
N PRO A 282 -20.59 0.73 -16.43
CA PRO A 282 -21.33 -0.06 -15.46
C PRO A 282 -20.89 0.29 -14.03
N LEU A 283 -21.82 0.23 -13.10
CA LEU A 283 -21.55 0.33 -11.66
C LEU A 283 -21.99 -0.97 -11.02
N ILE A 284 -21.06 -1.93 -10.96
CA ILE A 284 -21.35 -3.27 -10.48
C ILE A 284 -21.23 -3.32 -8.96
N THR A 285 -22.23 -3.92 -8.33
CA THR A 285 -22.19 -4.32 -6.92
C THR A 285 -22.37 -5.83 -6.81
N ILE A 286 -21.65 -6.46 -5.89
CA ILE A 286 -21.70 -7.89 -5.65
C ILE A 286 -22.09 -8.11 -4.20
N SER A 287 -23.26 -8.71 -3.97
CA SER A 287 -23.70 -9.17 -2.65
C SER A 287 -23.56 -10.68 -2.58
N GLN A 288 -22.99 -11.18 -1.48
CA GLN A 288 -22.84 -12.61 -1.23
C GLN A 288 -23.43 -12.97 0.12
N THR A 289 -24.23 -14.02 0.13
CA THR A 289 -24.86 -14.57 1.33
C THR A 289 -24.75 -16.10 1.34
N THR A 290 -24.85 -16.67 2.53
CA THR A 290 -24.93 -18.11 2.77
C THR A 290 -26.29 -18.44 3.39
N SER A 291 -26.74 -19.69 3.25
CA SER A 291 -27.98 -20.16 3.89
C SER A 291 -27.91 -20.22 5.42
N SER A 292 -26.71 -20.14 6.00
CA SER A 292 -26.44 -20.06 7.42
C SER A 292 -25.19 -19.20 7.65
N ASP A 293 -25.10 -18.51 8.79
CA ASP A 293 -23.90 -17.78 9.21
C ASP A 293 -22.91 -18.67 10.00
N PHE A 294 -23.36 -19.88 10.38
CA PHE A 294 -22.58 -20.86 11.15
C PHE A 294 -22.83 -22.29 10.65
N VAL A 295 -21.76 -23.07 10.50
CA VAL A 295 -21.84 -24.48 10.05
C VAL A 295 -20.90 -25.39 10.84
N VAL A 296 -21.20 -26.69 10.82
CA VAL A 296 -20.35 -27.76 11.35
C VAL A 296 -20.06 -28.81 10.27
N LEU A 297 -19.15 -29.75 10.55
CA LEU A 297 -18.83 -30.83 9.63
C LEU A 297 -20.08 -31.63 9.25
N GLY A 298 -20.23 -31.90 7.95
CA GLY A 298 -21.37 -32.60 7.36
C GLY A 298 -22.52 -31.69 6.91
N ASP A 299 -22.52 -30.41 7.27
CA ASP A 299 -23.53 -29.47 6.78
C ASP A 299 -23.39 -29.24 5.27
N ASN A 300 -24.51 -29.01 4.59
CA ASN A 300 -24.56 -28.51 3.22
C ASN A 300 -24.94 -27.02 3.25
N VAL A 301 -24.02 -26.16 2.83
CA VAL A 301 -24.23 -24.70 2.80
C VAL A 301 -24.49 -24.23 1.38
N LYS A 302 -25.56 -23.44 1.20
CA LYS A 302 -25.86 -22.79 -0.08
C LYS A 302 -25.31 -21.37 -0.10
N TYR A 303 -24.48 -21.06 -1.09
CA TYR A 303 -24.06 -19.71 -1.42
C TYR A 303 -25.01 -19.08 -2.43
N THR A 304 -25.32 -17.79 -2.22
CA THR A 304 -26.10 -16.95 -3.13
C THR A 304 -25.33 -15.68 -3.41
N ILE A 305 -24.93 -15.49 -4.66
CA ILE A 305 -24.20 -14.32 -5.15
C ILE A 305 -25.12 -13.53 -6.08
N THR A 306 -25.41 -12.29 -5.72
CA THR A 306 -26.20 -11.36 -6.53
C THR A 306 -25.27 -10.31 -7.10
N VAL A 307 -25.18 -10.27 -8.42
CA VAL A 307 -24.44 -9.24 -9.18
C VAL A 307 -25.46 -8.26 -9.74
N THR A 308 -25.37 -7.00 -9.34
CA THR A 308 -26.29 -5.94 -9.77
C THR A 308 -25.54 -4.83 -10.49
N ASN A 309 -26.05 -4.40 -11.64
CA ASN A 309 -25.54 -3.22 -12.34
C ASN A 309 -26.39 -1.99 -12.01
N ASN A 310 -25.87 -1.14 -11.13
CA ASN A 310 -26.48 0.14 -10.76
C ASN A 310 -26.07 1.28 -11.71
N GLY A 311 -25.27 0.99 -12.75
CA GLY A 311 -24.74 1.98 -13.67
C GLY A 311 -25.55 2.10 -14.96
N PRO A 312 -25.33 3.17 -15.74
CA PRO A 312 -26.07 3.44 -16.98
C PRO A 312 -25.64 2.59 -18.18
N VAL A 313 -24.52 1.86 -18.11
CA VAL A 313 -23.99 1.06 -19.22
C VAL A 313 -24.07 -0.42 -18.92
N ALA A 314 -24.44 -1.23 -19.92
CA ALA A 314 -24.49 -2.68 -19.79
C ALA A 314 -23.10 -3.30 -19.63
N ALA A 315 -22.97 -4.27 -18.72
CA ALA A 315 -21.79 -5.12 -18.61
C ALA A 315 -21.97 -6.36 -19.49
N ASN A 316 -21.05 -6.58 -20.42
CA ASN A 316 -21.04 -7.64 -21.42
C ASN A 316 -19.94 -8.67 -21.13
N ASN A 317 -19.99 -9.85 -21.76
CA ASN A 317 -18.97 -10.91 -21.61
C ASN A 317 -18.65 -11.21 -20.14
N VAL A 318 -19.68 -11.24 -19.30
CA VAL A 318 -19.54 -11.27 -17.85
C VAL A 318 -19.11 -12.67 -17.40
N VAL A 319 -18.02 -12.75 -16.65
CA VAL A 319 -17.46 -13.99 -16.09
C VAL A 319 -17.25 -13.81 -14.60
N LEU A 320 -18.03 -14.53 -13.81
CA LEU A 320 -17.89 -14.61 -12.36
C LEU A 320 -16.90 -15.71 -12.00
N LYS A 321 -15.91 -15.39 -11.15
CA LYS A 321 -14.96 -16.34 -10.58
C LYS A 321 -15.11 -16.32 -9.06
N THR A 322 -15.13 -17.51 -8.49
CA THR A 322 -15.10 -17.73 -7.04
C THR A 322 -14.37 -19.03 -6.80
N LEU A 323 -13.72 -19.16 -5.66
CA LEU A 323 -13.09 -20.41 -5.23
C LEU A 323 -13.95 -21.05 -4.16
N ILE A 324 -13.95 -22.37 -4.08
CA ILE A 324 -14.53 -23.05 -2.92
C ILE A 324 -13.50 -22.95 -1.79
N PRO A 325 -13.86 -22.39 -0.63
CA PRO A 325 -12.94 -22.31 0.51
C PRO A 325 -12.38 -23.68 0.88
N GLU A 326 -11.13 -23.72 1.35
CA GLU A 326 -10.53 -24.96 1.82
C GLU A 326 -11.37 -25.59 2.95
N GLY A 327 -11.56 -26.90 2.89
CA GLY A 327 -12.39 -27.65 3.82
C GLY A 327 -13.88 -27.70 3.44
N LEU A 328 -14.29 -26.98 2.39
CA LEU A 328 -15.56 -27.20 1.72
C LEU A 328 -15.38 -27.98 0.42
N GLN A 329 -16.39 -28.74 0.03
CA GLN A 329 -16.42 -29.48 -1.23
C GLN A 329 -17.66 -29.07 -2.04
N TYR A 330 -17.49 -28.68 -3.30
CA TYR A 330 -18.62 -28.33 -4.17
C TYR A 330 -19.59 -29.51 -4.31
N THR A 331 -20.88 -29.24 -4.09
CA THR A 331 -21.95 -30.21 -4.32
C THR A 331 -22.28 -30.26 -5.82
N PRO A 332 -22.06 -31.40 -6.52
CA PRO A 332 -22.32 -31.50 -7.95
C PRO A 332 -23.76 -31.13 -8.32
N SER A 333 -23.94 -30.53 -9.50
CA SER A 333 -25.25 -30.12 -10.04
C SER A 333 -26.04 -29.10 -9.20
N SER A 334 -25.43 -28.50 -8.18
CA SER A 334 -26.07 -27.46 -7.35
C SER A 334 -26.02 -26.06 -7.98
N LEU A 335 -25.15 -25.86 -8.97
CA LEU A 335 -24.91 -24.55 -9.57
C LEU A 335 -26.08 -24.11 -10.48
N THR A 336 -26.62 -22.93 -10.20
CA THR A 336 -27.65 -22.27 -11.01
C THR A 336 -27.29 -20.83 -11.32
N VAL A 337 -27.67 -20.36 -12.52
CA VAL A 337 -27.67 -18.94 -12.89
C VAL A 337 -29.11 -18.52 -13.16
N ASN A 338 -29.60 -17.51 -12.44
CA ASN A 338 -30.99 -17.03 -12.50
C ASN A 338 -32.01 -18.18 -12.35
N SER A 339 -31.78 -19.06 -11.38
CA SER A 339 -32.58 -20.26 -11.10
C SER A 339 -32.57 -21.35 -12.18
N VAL A 340 -31.79 -21.20 -13.25
CA VAL A 340 -31.58 -22.22 -14.28
C VAL A 340 -30.30 -22.99 -14.00
N ALA A 341 -30.34 -24.32 -14.08
CA ALA A 341 -29.16 -25.16 -13.91
C ALA A 341 -28.03 -24.77 -14.88
N TYR A 342 -26.81 -24.66 -14.37
CA TYR A 342 -25.65 -24.27 -15.16
C TYR A 342 -24.64 -25.42 -15.22
N ASN A 343 -24.47 -25.99 -16.41
CA ASN A 343 -23.55 -27.09 -16.66
C ASN A 343 -22.14 -26.56 -16.96
N GLY A 344 -21.45 -26.10 -15.92
CA GLY A 344 -20.07 -25.63 -16.02
C GLY A 344 -19.29 -25.82 -14.71
N ASN A 345 -17.99 -25.62 -14.78
CA ASN A 345 -17.11 -25.78 -13.63
C ASN A 345 -16.92 -24.43 -12.91
N ILE A 346 -17.33 -24.36 -11.64
CA ILE A 346 -17.21 -23.17 -10.80
C ILE A 346 -15.76 -22.66 -10.72
N SER A 347 -14.75 -23.54 -10.75
CA SER A 347 -13.34 -23.15 -10.69
C SER A 347 -12.80 -22.60 -12.02
N GLN A 348 -13.49 -22.83 -13.15
CA GLN A 348 -13.11 -22.29 -14.46
C GLN A 348 -13.79 -20.94 -14.76
N GLY A 349 -14.74 -20.53 -13.92
CA GLY A 349 -15.53 -19.31 -14.07
C GLY A 349 -16.91 -19.56 -14.68
N ILE A 350 -17.87 -18.74 -14.28
CA ILE A 350 -19.28 -18.84 -14.62
C ILE A 350 -19.61 -17.70 -15.56
N LYS A 351 -19.90 -18.02 -16.83
CA LYS A 351 -20.35 -17.04 -17.82
C LYS A 351 -21.79 -16.64 -17.52
N LEU A 352 -22.00 -15.35 -17.32
CA LEU A 352 -23.32 -14.74 -17.13
C LEU A 352 -23.77 -14.05 -18.43
N ASN A 353 -25.07 -13.84 -18.56
CA ASN A 353 -25.60 -12.97 -19.62
C ASN A 353 -25.16 -11.52 -19.40
N THR A 354 -25.32 -10.69 -20.43
CA THR A 354 -25.18 -9.24 -20.29
C THR A 354 -26.05 -8.73 -19.14
N ILE A 355 -25.44 -7.96 -18.23
CA ILE A 355 -26.14 -7.32 -17.11
C ILE A 355 -26.45 -5.88 -17.52
N ASN A 356 -27.66 -5.68 -18.01
CA ASN A 356 -28.18 -4.37 -18.42
C ASN A 356 -28.29 -3.40 -17.22
N PRO A 357 -28.41 -2.09 -17.46
CA PRO A 357 -28.67 -1.11 -16.40
C PRO A 357 -29.85 -1.51 -15.51
N SER A 358 -29.68 -1.38 -14.20
CA SER A 358 -30.64 -1.79 -13.16
C SER A 358 -30.99 -3.29 -13.11
N ALA A 359 -30.36 -4.13 -13.94
CA ALA A 359 -30.56 -5.57 -13.92
C ALA A 359 -29.64 -6.25 -12.91
N SER A 360 -30.04 -7.46 -12.49
CA SER A 360 -29.22 -8.33 -11.66
C SER A 360 -29.11 -9.72 -12.26
N SER A 361 -28.02 -10.41 -11.96
CA SER A 361 -27.88 -11.85 -12.16
C SER A 361 -27.58 -12.52 -10.82
N VAL A 362 -28.25 -13.65 -10.56
CA VAL A 362 -28.12 -14.40 -9.31
C VAL A 362 -27.47 -15.75 -9.61
N VAL A 363 -26.34 -16.01 -8.97
CA VAL A 363 -25.63 -17.29 -9.01
C VAL A 363 -25.82 -17.99 -7.67
N THR A 364 -26.24 -19.25 -7.69
CA THR A 364 -26.30 -20.06 -6.45
C THR A 364 -25.59 -21.38 -6.64
N PHE A 365 -24.90 -21.84 -5.61
CA PHE A 365 -24.28 -23.16 -5.56
C PHE A 365 -24.25 -23.67 -4.12
N ALA A 366 -24.07 -24.98 -3.93
CA ALA A 366 -23.93 -25.58 -2.61
C ALA A 366 -22.53 -26.18 -2.44
N ALA A 367 -22.08 -26.23 -1.18
CA ALA A 367 -20.86 -26.91 -0.79
C ALA A 367 -21.08 -27.66 0.53
N ASP A 368 -20.48 -28.85 0.62
CA ASP A 368 -20.48 -29.70 1.80
C ASP A 368 -19.28 -29.37 2.68
N VAL A 369 -19.50 -29.27 3.98
CA VAL A 369 -18.45 -28.99 4.97
C VAL A 369 -17.74 -30.29 5.32
N VAL A 370 -16.56 -30.50 4.75
CA VAL A 370 -15.84 -31.80 4.86
C VAL A 370 -14.64 -31.75 5.81
N LYS A 371 -14.07 -30.57 6.06
CA LYS A 371 -12.91 -30.37 6.96
C LYS A 371 -12.96 -28.98 7.57
N TYR A 372 -12.47 -28.82 8.79
CA TYR A 372 -12.30 -27.50 9.40
C TYR A 372 -11.25 -26.67 8.63
N PRO A 373 -11.42 -25.33 8.55
CA PRO A 373 -10.46 -24.44 7.90
C PRO A 373 -9.17 -24.34 8.73
N TYR A 374 -8.05 -23.92 8.12
CA TYR A 374 -6.80 -23.65 8.84
C TYR A 374 -6.79 -22.24 9.46
N ASP A 375 -6.05 -22.10 10.58
CA ASP A 375 -5.71 -20.87 11.31
C ASP A 375 -6.86 -20.08 11.95
N THR A 376 -8.04 -20.06 11.33
CA THR A 376 -9.20 -19.28 11.75
C THR A 376 -10.46 -20.12 11.67
N ALA A 377 -11.39 -19.97 12.63
CA ALA A 377 -12.65 -20.72 12.66
C ALA A 377 -13.70 -20.18 11.66
N GLN A 378 -13.29 -19.90 10.42
CA GLN A 378 -14.16 -19.38 9.38
C GLN A 378 -13.69 -19.79 7.98
N TYR A 379 -14.65 -20.04 7.09
CA TYR A 379 -14.42 -20.23 5.66
C TYR A 379 -14.58 -18.88 4.95
N SER A 380 -13.51 -18.39 4.34
CA SER A 380 -13.49 -17.10 3.65
C SER A 380 -13.70 -17.28 2.15
N ASN A 381 -14.68 -16.58 1.57
CA ASN A 381 -14.94 -16.58 0.14
C ASN A 381 -14.84 -15.17 -0.46
N LEU A 382 -14.12 -15.05 -1.57
CA LEU A 382 -14.04 -13.83 -2.38
C LEU A 382 -14.58 -14.12 -3.79
N VAL A 383 -15.39 -13.20 -4.32
CA VAL A 383 -15.90 -13.27 -5.69
C VAL A 383 -15.26 -12.17 -6.53
N THR A 384 -14.79 -12.54 -7.72
CA THR A 384 -14.29 -11.60 -8.73
C THR A 384 -15.16 -11.68 -9.97
N LEU A 385 -15.67 -10.55 -10.43
CA LEU A 385 -16.39 -10.43 -11.70
C LEU A 385 -15.48 -9.77 -12.74
N ASN A 386 -15.32 -10.41 -13.89
CA ASN A 386 -14.67 -9.82 -15.07
C ASN A 386 -15.76 -9.54 -16.12
N TYR A 387 -15.70 -8.41 -16.80
CA TYR A 387 -16.67 -8.06 -17.83
C TYR A 387 -16.07 -7.06 -18.82
N ASN A 388 -16.77 -6.83 -19.93
CA ASN A 388 -16.45 -5.79 -20.88
C ASN A 388 -17.58 -4.76 -20.91
N PHE A 389 -17.26 -3.51 -21.20
CA PHE A 389 -18.27 -2.50 -21.48
C PHE A 389 -17.83 -1.60 -22.62
N VAL A 390 -18.79 -1.08 -23.36
CA VAL A 390 -18.55 -0.23 -24.52
C VAL A 390 -18.56 1.22 -24.06
N THR A 391 -17.55 1.96 -24.49
CA THR A 391 -17.43 3.41 -24.34
C THR A 391 -17.41 4.05 -25.71
N ALA A 392 -17.52 5.38 -25.77
CA ALA A 392 -17.34 6.14 -27.02
C ALA A 392 -16.00 5.85 -27.72
N ASN A 393 -14.97 5.40 -26.98
CA ASN A 393 -13.61 5.19 -27.48
C ASN A 393 -13.25 3.70 -27.61
N GLY A 394 -14.24 2.81 -27.61
CA GLY A 394 -14.05 1.37 -27.77
C GLY A 394 -14.45 0.56 -26.54
N THR A 395 -14.05 -0.71 -26.52
CA THR A 395 -14.41 -1.65 -25.45
C THR A 395 -13.33 -1.68 -24.37
N LEU A 396 -13.74 -1.50 -23.12
CA LEU A 396 -12.87 -1.62 -21.95
C LEU A 396 -13.19 -2.89 -21.16
N GLN A 397 -12.20 -3.39 -20.42
CA GLN A 397 -12.38 -4.48 -19.46
C GLN A 397 -12.62 -3.91 -18.06
N GLY A 398 -13.65 -4.40 -17.40
CA GLY A 398 -13.98 -4.13 -16.01
C GLY A 398 -13.70 -5.33 -15.11
N ILE A 399 -13.31 -5.03 -13.87
CA ILE A 399 -13.10 -6.01 -12.81
C ILE A 399 -13.73 -5.44 -11.54
N THR A 400 -14.58 -6.22 -10.88
CA THR A 400 -15.19 -5.89 -9.60
C THR A 400 -15.02 -7.05 -8.64
N GLU A 401 -14.70 -6.76 -7.38
CA GLU A 401 -14.57 -7.76 -6.32
C GLU A 401 -15.66 -7.54 -5.27
N SER A 402 -16.15 -8.63 -4.70
CA SER A 402 -17.03 -8.57 -3.53
C SER A 402 -16.23 -8.25 -2.27
N ASN A 403 -16.92 -7.91 -1.18
CA ASN A 403 -16.36 -8.12 0.15
C ASN A 403 -16.11 -9.61 0.40
N ILE A 404 -15.20 -9.93 1.32
CA ILE A 404 -14.98 -11.31 1.76
C ILE A 404 -16.21 -11.74 2.59
N ASN A 405 -16.84 -12.85 2.18
CA ASN A 405 -17.88 -13.50 2.96
C ASN A 405 -17.22 -14.51 3.91
N ASN A 406 -17.46 -14.36 5.22
CA ASN A 406 -16.89 -15.21 6.27
C ASN A 406 -17.98 -16.09 6.88
N LEU A 407 -17.95 -17.39 6.59
CA LEU A 407 -18.85 -18.39 7.15
C LEU A 407 -18.21 -19.02 8.40
N LYS A 408 -18.82 -18.85 9.57
CA LYS A 408 -18.21 -19.30 10.84
C LYS A 408 -18.38 -20.80 11.05
N THR A 409 -17.47 -21.39 11.82
CA THR A 409 -17.57 -22.78 12.26
C THR A 409 -17.08 -22.96 13.70
N SER A 410 -17.22 -24.17 14.23
CA SER A 410 -16.93 -24.52 15.63
C SER A 410 -15.43 -24.65 15.94
N SER A 411 -14.59 -24.90 14.94
CA SER A 411 -13.16 -25.17 15.14
C SER A 411 -12.32 -24.79 13.92
N PHE A 412 -11.01 -24.80 14.08
CA PHE A 412 -10.02 -24.65 13.01
C PHE A 412 -8.89 -25.67 13.19
N LEU A 413 -8.13 -25.88 12.13
CA LEU A 413 -6.94 -26.72 12.11
C LEU A 413 -5.68 -25.87 12.18
N PHE A 414 -4.66 -26.42 12.80
CA PHE A 414 -3.30 -25.91 12.77
C PHE A 414 -2.35 -27.10 12.62
N PRO A 415 -1.29 -26.97 11.79
CA PRO A 415 -0.25 -27.99 11.68
C PRO A 415 0.46 -28.17 13.02
N PRO A 416 1.27 -29.23 13.21
CA PRO A 416 2.00 -29.45 14.45
C PRO A 416 2.79 -28.21 14.91
N LEU A 417 2.42 -27.64 16.05
CA LEU A 417 3.21 -26.62 16.71
C LEU A 417 4.35 -27.30 17.47
N VAL A 418 5.58 -27.07 17.02
CA VAL A 418 6.81 -27.68 17.55
C VAL A 418 7.84 -26.59 17.89
N PRO A 419 8.48 -26.63 19.07
CA PRO A 419 9.52 -25.67 19.42
C PRO A 419 10.87 -26.09 18.82
N ASN A 420 11.79 -25.12 18.70
CA ASN A 420 13.20 -25.38 18.45
C ASN A 420 13.94 -25.59 19.78
N TYR A 421 14.99 -26.41 19.77
CA TYR A 421 15.76 -26.75 20.96
C TYR A 421 17.21 -26.29 20.82
N GLN A 422 17.79 -25.85 21.93
CA GLN A 422 19.23 -25.62 22.05
C GLN A 422 19.78 -26.55 23.13
N GLN A 423 20.85 -27.27 22.81
CA GLN A 423 21.44 -28.24 23.72
C GLN A 423 22.96 -28.13 23.75
N ILE A 424 23.54 -28.52 24.89
CA ILE A 424 24.98 -28.61 25.07
C ILE A 424 25.36 -30.08 25.06
N ALA A 425 26.32 -30.43 24.22
CA ALA A 425 27.02 -31.72 24.27
C ALA A 425 28.47 -31.49 24.68
N TYR A 426 29.11 -32.52 25.20
CA TYR A 426 30.55 -32.49 25.44
C TYR A 426 31.28 -33.33 24.39
N LYS A 427 32.52 -32.96 24.07
CA LYS A 427 33.40 -33.66 23.14
C LYS A 427 33.34 -35.17 23.38
N ASN A 428 33.07 -35.94 22.32
CA ASN A 428 32.96 -37.41 22.34
C ASN A 428 31.87 -38.01 23.25
N THR A 429 30.92 -37.20 23.71
CA THR A 429 29.83 -37.64 24.60
C THR A 429 28.48 -37.44 23.91
N PRO A 430 27.66 -38.50 23.75
CA PRO A 430 26.30 -38.37 23.24
C PRO A 430 25.42 -37.50 24.15
N VAL A 431 24.44 -36.83 23.55
CA VAL A 431 23.35 -36.13 24.26
C VAL A 431 22.03 -36.51 23.65
N ASP A 432 21.01 -36.68 24.47
CA ASP A 432 19.65 -36.99 24.05
C ASP A 432 18.65 -35.90 24.44
N GLY A 433 17.45 -36.01 23.89
CA GLY A 433 16.34 -35.13 24.21
C GLY A 433 15.05 -35.62 23.59
N LYS A 434 13.99 -34.80 23.73
CA LYS A 434 12.67 -35.10 23.18
C LYS A 434 12.05 -33.86 22.57
N ILE A 435 11.50 -34.01 21.36
CA ILE A 435 10.70 -32.98 20.70
C ILE A 435 9.24 -33.22 21.06
N LEU A 436 8.63 -32.21 21.68
CA LEU A 436 7.18 -32.17 21.92
C LEU A 436 6.48 -31.45 20.77
N GLY A 437 5.31 -31.95 20.36
CA GLY A 437 4.46 -31.34 19.35
C GLY A 437 3.01 -31.37 19.80
N VAL A 438 2.26 -30.32 19.47
CA VAL A 438 0.80 -30.28 19.65
C VAL A 438 0.17 -29.93 18.31
N SER A 439 -0.96 -30.55 17.96
CA SER A 439 -1.70 -30.28 16.72
C SER A 439 -3.18 -30.11 17.04
N SER A 440 -3.91 -29.46 16.13
CA SER A 440 -5.37 -29.40 16.14
C SER A 440 -6.06 -30.76 16.20
N THR A 441 -5.42 -31.82 15.71
CA THR A 441 -5.92 -33.20 15.79
C THR A 441 -5.67 -33.87 17.14
N SER A 442 -4.97 -33.18 18.06
CA SER A 442 -4.45 -33.71 19.33
C SER A 442 -3.49 -34.91 19.21
N THR A 443 -3.17 -35.39 18.00
CA THR A 443 -2.39 -36.61 17.78
C THR A 443 -1.25 -36.38 16.80
N ILE A 444 -0.01 -36.42 17.28
CA ILE A 444 1.19 -36.52 16.45
C ILE A 444 1.39 -37.98 16.06
N THR A 445 1.62 -38.26 14.78
CA THR A 445 1.77 -39.61 14.24
C THR A 445 3.21 -40.03 14.04
N SER A 446 4.13 -39.10 13.77
CA SER A 446 5.54 -39.43 13.58
C SER A 446 6.49 -38.26 13.84
N TYR A 447 7.73 -38.64 14.14
CA TYR A 447 8.90 -37.78 14.17
C TYR A 447 9.97 -38.44 13.31
N THR A 448 10.47 -37.75 12.30
CA THR A 448 11.47 -38.28 11.37
C THR A 448 12.61 -37.29 11.19
N LEU A 449 13.84 -37.80 11.20
CA LEU A 449 15.01 -36.99 10.87
C LEU A 449 14.87 -36.44 9.44
N ASP A 450 14.91 -35.13 9.31
CA ASP A 450 14.76 -34.43 8.03
C ASP A 450 16.14 -34.03 7.48
N THR A 451 16.83 -33.11 8.17
CA THR A 451 18.20 -32.72 7.84
C THR A 451 19.16 -33.30 8.89
N PRO A 452 20.11 -34.17 8.50
CA PRO A 452 21.10 -34.70 9.43
C PRO A 452 22.13 -33.63 9.85
N PRO A 453 22.79 -33.82 11.01
CA PRO A 453 23.87 -32.94 11.43
C PRO A 453 25.10 -33.07 10.53
N LYS A 454 25.92 -32.00 10.44
CA LYS A 454 27.12 -31.99 9.60
C LYS A 454 28.35 -32.52 10.33
N ASN A 455 28.43 -32.32 11.64
CA ASN A 455 29.60 -32.62 12.47
C ASN A 455 29.30 -33.65 13.57
N GLY A 456 28.30 -34.50 13.33
CA GLY A 456 27.87 -35.57 14.22
C GLY A 456 26.91 -36.53 13.53
N PHE A 457 26.26 -37.36 14.33
CA PHE A 457 25.22 -38.28 13.90
C PHE A 457 24.01 -38.10 14.80
N ALA A 458 22.82 -37.97 14.20
CA ALA A 458 21.56 -37.90 14.92
C ALA A 458 20.68 -39.12 14.59
N LYS A 459 20.04 -39.68 15.61
CA LYS A 459 18.97 -40.67 15.47
C LYS A 459 17.71 -40.11 16.10
N VAL A 460 16.61 -40.16 15.36
CA VAL A 460 15.28 -39.71 15.83
C VAL A 460 14.34 -40.91 15.85
N ASN A 461 13.67 -41.11 16.98
CA ASN A 461 12.66 -42.15 17.15
C ASN A 461 11.26 -41.57 16.90
N THR A 462 10.31 -42.44 16.58
CA THR A 462 8.93 -42.06 16.23
C THR A 462 8.13 -41.46 17.39
N ASP A 463 8.62 -41.53 18.62
CA ASP A 463 8.02 -40.90 19.80
C ASP A 463 8.57 -39.50 20.09
N GLY A 464 9.44 -38.99 19.21
CA GLY A 464 10.08 -37.68 19.31
C GLY A 464 11.35 -37.67 20.16
N THR A 465 11.75 -38.79 20.75
CA THR A 465 13.07 -38.89 21.39
C THR A 465 14.17 -38.93 20.34
N TRP A 466 15.30 -38.33 20.65
CA TRP A 466 16.44 -38.28 19.74
C TRP A 466 17.75 -38.38 20.51
N GLU A 467 18.79 -38.85 19.84
CA GLU A 467 20.16 -38.91 20.35
C GLU A 467 21.11 -38.29 19.31
N TYR A 468 22.02 -37.43 19.75
CA TYR A 468 23.08 -36.83 18.96
C TYR A 468 24.45 -37.26 19.50
N THR A 469 25.32 -37.74 18.61
CA THR A 469 26.71 -38.06 18.91
C THR A 469 27.64 -37.18 18.06
N PRO A 470 28.49 -36.32 18.65
CA PRO A 470 29.44 -35.52 17.89
C PRO A 470 30.50 -36.40 17.22
N MET A 471 31.04 -35.97 16.07
CA MET A 471 32.21 -36.62 15.48
C MET A 471 33.39 -36.56 16.45
N VAL A 472 34.28 -37.55 16.37
CA VAL A 472 35.45 -37.65 17.25
C VAL A 472 36.25 -36.34 17.23
N ASN A 473 36.48 -35.79 18.42
CA ASN A 473 37.20 -34.54 18.67
C ASN A 473 36.55 -33.25 18.13
N PHE A 474 35.31 -33.29 17.67
CA PHE A 474 34.59 -32.07 17.26
C PHE A 474 34.25 -31.18 18.46
N VAL A 475 34.50 -29.88 18.32
CA VAL A 475 34.10 -28.80 19.23
C VAL A 475 33.60 -27.65 18.36
N GLY A 476 32.43 -27.10 18.67
CA GLY A 476 31.78 -26.10 17.82
C GLY A 476 30.27 -26.24 17.84
N THR A 477 29.60 -25.63 16.87
CA THR A 477 28.15 -25.71 16.72
C THR A 477 27.76 -26.71 15.63
N ASP A 478 26.69 -27.46 15.85
CA ASP A 478 26.09 -28.35 14.88
C ASP A 478 24.56 -28.27 14.98
N SER A 479 23.84 -28.84 14.03
CA SER A 479 22.37 -28.82 14.06
C SER A 479 21.76 -29.88 13.19
N PHE A 480 20.61 -30.40 13.60
CA PHE A 480 19.77 -31.26 12.77
C PHE A 480 18.31 -30.83 12.87
N SER A 481 17.50 -31.19 11.88
CA SER A 481 16.06 -30.91 11.87
C SER A 481 15.22 -32.19 11.91
N VAL A 482 14.04 -32.09 12.50
CA VAL A 482 13.07 -33.17 12.62
C VAL A 482 11.75 -32.72 12.03
N LEU A 483 11.25 -33.49 11.08
CA LEU A 483 9.89 -33.36 10.55
C LEU A 483 8.93 -34.06 11.52
N VAL A 484 7.92 -33.31 11.98
CA VAL A 484 6.89 -33.79 12.90
C VAL A 484 5.57 -33.76 12.16
N THR A 485 4.89 -34.91 12.08
CA THR A 485 3.65 -35.07 11.30
C THR A 485 2.49 -35.48 12.19
N ASP A 486 1.28 -34.95 11.97
CA ASP A 486 0.07 -35.33 12.69
C ASP A 486 -0.81 -36.35 11.97
N ALA A 487 -1.98 -36.65 12.54
CA ALA A 487 -2.94 -37.61 12.00
C ALA A 487 -3.61 -37.17 10.69
N ASN A 488 -3.59 -35.88 10.36
CA ASN A 488 -4.08 -35.36 9.08
C ASN A 488 -2.99 -35.38 7.99
N GLY A 489 -1.75 -35.71 8.35
CA GLY A 489 -0.58 -35.62 7.46
C GLY A 489 0.04 -34.22 7.44
N ASP A 490 -0.45 -33.29 8.26
CA ASP A 490 0.14 -31.96 8.37
C ASP A 490 1.49 -32.06 9.07
N SER A 491 2.48 -31.32 8.58
CA SER A 491 3.86 -31.45 9.06
C SER A 491 4.49 -30.11 9.42
N SER A 492 5.41 -30.12 10.38
CA SER A 492 6.20 -28.96 10.77
C SER A 492 7.61 -29.37 11.17
N ILE A 493 8.55 -28.42 11.10
CA ILE A 493 9.97 -28.69 11.32
C ILE A 493 10.39 -28.14 12.68
N SER A 494 11.01 -28.98 13.50
CA SER A 494 11.75 -28.59 14.70
C SER A 494 13.25 -28.68 14.44
N THR A 495 13.98 -27.62 14.78
CA THR A 495 15.44 -27.58 14.68
C THR A 495 16.06 -27.76 16.05
N VAL A 496 17.04 -28.67 16.14
CA VAL A 496 17.86 -28.88 17.34
C VAL A 496 19.25 -28.32 17.06
N SER A 497 19.64 -27.25 17.76
CA SER A 497 20.98 -26.67 17.70
C SER A 497 21.83 -27.21 18.84
N ILE A 498 23.00 -27.77 18.52
CA ILE A 498 23.94 -28.35 19.48
C ILE A 498 25.18 -27.46 19.59
N SER A 499 25.55 -27.09 20.82
CA SER A 499 26.85 -26.51 21.13
C SER A 499 27.73 -27.57 21.79
N VAL A 500 28.73 -28.08 21.05
CA VAL A 500 29.67 -29.08 21.53
C VAL A 500 30.83 -28.38 22.22
N LYS A 501 30.97 -28.56 23.53
CA LYS A 501 32.04 -27.98 24.36
C LYS A 501 33.14 -29.01 24.63
N SER A 502 34.37 -28.55 24.86
CA SER A 502 35.40 -29.44 25.37
C SER A 502 35.03 -29.93 26.77
N ILE A 503 35.37 -31.18 27.08
CA ILE A 503 35.44 -31.63 28.48
C ILE A 503 36.58 -30.84 29.11
N PHE A 504 36.39 -30.29 30.31
CA PHE A 504 37.48 -29.71 31.07
C PHE A 504 38.49 -30.83 31.36
N GLU A 505 39.65 -30.79 30.69
CA GLU A 505 40.79 -31.59 31.11
C GLU A 505 41.31 -30.95 32.41
N ASN A 506 41.16 -31.65 33.53
CA ASN A 506 41.89 -31.30 34.75
C ASN A 506 43.37 -31.20 34.36
N GLN A 507 43.93 -29.99 34.45
CA GLN A 507 45.37 -29.80 34.33
C GLN A 507 46.05 -30.65 35.42
N GLU A 508 47.15 -31.28 35.03
CA GLU A 508 48.16 -31.95 35.86
C GLU A 508 48.21 -31.42 37.32
N PRO A 509 48.30 -32.29 38.33
CA PRO A 509 48.36 -31.84 39.73
C PRO A 509 49.56 -30.91 39.93
N ILE A 510 49.27 -29.66 40.30
CA ILE A 510 50.27 -28.66 40.66
C ILE A 510 51.13 -29.26 41.79
N ASN A 511 52.42 -29.40 41.48
CA ASN A 511 53.46 -29.89 42.35
C ASN A 511 53.52 -29.02 43.63
N CYS A 512 52.99 -29.54 44.72
CA CYS A 512 52.99 -28.86 46.01
C CYS A 512 54.37 -29.01 46.67
N CYS A 513 55.08 -27.90 46.82
CA CYS A 513 56.07 -27.72 47.89
C CYS A 513 55.70 -26.47 48.70
N PRO A 514 55.97 -26.48 50.02
CA PRO A 514 54.98 -26.04 51.00
C PRO A 514 55.14 -24.56 51.38
N CYS A 515 54.02 -23.84 51.35
CA CYS A 515 53.84 -22.68 52.20
C CYS A 515 52.64 -22.99 53.12
N ASN A 516 52.94 -23.28 54.38
CA ASN A 516 51.97 -23.69 55.41
C ASN A 516 50.96 -22.57 55.66
N ILE A 517 49.79 -22.67 55.04
CA ILE A 517 48.58 -22.01 55.52
C ILE A 517 47.76 -23.06 56.27
N ILE A 518 47.51 -22.76 57.53
CA ILE A 518 46.75 -23.57 58.48
C ILE A 518 45.26 -23.46 58.12
N PHE A 519 44.62 -24.59 57.83
CA PHE A 519 43.16 -24.72 57.91
C PHE A 519 42.79 -25.46 59.21
N PRO A 520 41.93 -24.90 60.07
CA PRO A 520 41.36 -25.61 61.21
C PRO A 520 40.50 -26.80 60.74
N GLN A 521 40.75 -27.96 61.36
CA GLN A 521 40.06 -29.24 61.16
C GLN A 521 38.56 -29.14 61.49
N GLU A 522 37.67 -29.17 60.49
CA GLU A 522 36.31 -29.75 60.60
C GLU A 522 35.73 -30.27 59.26
N LEU A 523 36.56 -30.61 58.28
CA LEU A 523 36.11 -31.26 57.04
C LEU A 523 36.92 -32.53 56.76
N CYS A 524 36.55 -33.64 57.40
CA CYS A 524 36.85 -35.01 56.92
C CYS A 524 36.00 -36.05 57.64
N LYS A 525 34.75 -36.22 57.22
CA LYS A 525 34.02 -37.48 57.32
C LYS A 525 33.12 -37.64 56.10
N TYR A 526 33.62 -38.20 55.00
CA TYR A 526 32.82 -39.07 54.15
C TYR A 526 33.75 -40.05 53.42
N LYS A 527 33.44 -41.35 53.58
CA LYS A 527 33.88 -42.42 52.69
C LYS A 527 32.66 -42.71 51.81
N ILE A 528 32.73 -42.36 50.52
CA ILE A 528 31.75 -42.78 49.51
C ILE A 528 32.46 -43.79 48.62
N ASN A 529 31.85 -44.95 48.41
CA ASN A 529 32.30 -45.93 47.44
C ASN A 529 32.09 -45.35 46.02
N GLU A 530 33.18 -45.39 45.25
CA GLU A 530 33.27 -45.45 43.78
C GLU A 530 32.93 -44.20 42.93
N ASN A 531 33.95 -43.33 42.83
CA ASN A 531 34.41 -42.55 41.66
C ASN A 531 33.60 -41.32 41.13
N PRO A 532 34.30 -40.26 40.61
CA PRO A 532 34.32 -39.03 41.40
C PRO A 532 34.29 -37.70 40.61
N TYR A 533 34.03 -36.63 41.39
CA TYR A 533 34.34 -35.21 41.20
C TYR A 533 33.52 -34.39 40.17
N TYR A 534 32.65 -33.53 40.72
CA TYR A 534 32.30 -32.22 40.18
C TYR A 534 32.91 -31.13 41.08
N CYS A 535 33.32 -30.01 40.50
CA CYS A 535 33.50 -28.72 41.17
C CYS A 535 33.00 -27.60 40.23
N TYR A 536 32.38 -26.57 40.81
CA TYR A 536 31.65 -25.48 40.14
C TYR A 536 32.50 -24.61 39.22
#